data_AF-A0A958IQQ4-F1
#
_entry.id   AF-A0A958IQQ4-F1
#
_cell.length_a   1.000
_cell.length_b   1.000
_cell.length_c   1.000
_cell.angle_alpha   90.00
_cell.angle_beta   90.00
_cell.angle_gamma   90.00
#
_symmetry.space_group_name_H-M   'P 1'
#
loop_
_entity.id
_entity.type
_entity.pdbx_description
1 polymer ?
#
loop_
_entity_poly.entity_id
_entity_poly.type
_entity_poly.pdbx_seq_one_letter_code
_entity_poly.pdbx_strand_id
1 'polypeptide(L)'
;ELPVILLAHNPDAKDYLRDYQWDLMLSGHTHGGQFRLPFLGAPFAPVRDRQFSEGLHRWEGRWIHVTRGVGNVHGIRINCRPQLSLLTLC
;
A
#
# COMPACT_ATOMS: atom_id res chain seq x y z
N GLU A 1 25.15 7.19 0.20
CA GLU A 1 24.58 5.92 -0.28
C GLU A 1 23.56 6.24 -1.37
N LEU A 2 23.26 5.29 -2.27
CA LEU A 2 22.26 5.50 -3.33
C LEU A 2 20.86 5.16 -2.79
N PRO A 3 19.80 5.92 -3.18
CA PRO A 3 18.44 5.58 -2.80
C PRO A 3 18.02 4.18 -3.28
N VAL A 4 17.38 3.41 -2.41
CA VAL A 4 16.91 2.04 -2.68
C VAL A 4 15.39 1.98 -2.67
N ILE A 5 14.83 1.53 -3.79
CA ILE A 5 13.39 1.28 -3.95
C ILE A 5 13.13 -0.22 -3.76
N LEU A 6 12.29 -0.55 -2.78
CA LEU A 6 11.86 -1.90 -2.49
C LEU A 6 10.51 -2.17 -3.16
N LEU A 7 10.43 -3.24 -3.96
CA LEU A 7 9.17 -3.75 -4.47
C LEU A 7 8.70 -4.90 -3.58
N ALA A 8 7.59 -4.73 -2.89
CA ALA A 8 7.00 -5.77 -2.05
C ALA A 8 5.50 -5.82 -2.29
N HIS A 9 4.95 -6.97 -2.65
CA HIS A 9 3.52 -7.08 -2.95
C HIS A 9 2.65 -6.62 -1.77
N ASN A 10 2.91 -7.15 -0.57
CA ASN A 10 2.19 -6.83 0.67
C ASN A 10 2.99 -5.84 1.54
N PRO A 11 2.41 -4.70 1.96
CA PRO A 11 3.11 -3.72 2.80
C PRO A 11 3.48 -4.22 4.20
N ASP A 12 2.88 -5.31 4.71
CA ASP A 12 3.32 -5.95 5.96
C ASP A 12 4.73 -6.55 5.85
N ALA A 13 5.27 -6.70 4.64
CA ALA A 13 6.67 -7.06 4.43
C ALA A 13 7.65 -6.07 5.10
N LYS A 14 7.23 -4.83 5.38
CA LYS A 14 8.03 -3.82 6.10
C LYS A 14 8.60 -4.33 7.42
N ASP A 15 7.83 -5.14 8.15
CA ASP A 15 8.22 -5.60 9.47
C ASP A 15 9.30 -6.69 9.38
N TYR A 16 9.27 -7.52 8.33
CA TYR A 16 10.29 -8.53 8.05
C TYR A 16 11.53 -7.96 7.36
N LEU A 17 11.38 -6.83 6.66
CA LEU A 17 12.44 -6.16 5.91
C LEU A 17 13.00 -4.94 6.64
N ARG A 18 12.73 -4.83 7.95
CA ARG A 18 13.16 -3.73 8.81
C ARG A 18 14.68 -3.55 8.78
N ASP A 19 15.41 -4.66 8.91
CA ASP A 19 16.87 -4.67 9.03
C ASP A 19 17.61 -4.51 7.70
N TYR A 20 16.88 -4.53 6.58
CA TYR A 20 17.44 -4.27 5.25
C TYR A 20 17.37 -2.77 4.92
N GLN A 21 18.34 -2.28 4.16
CA GLN A 21 18.40 -0.88 3.73
C GLN A 21 17.42 -0.64 2.57
N TRP A 22 16.48 0.30 2.77
CA TRP A 22 15.57 0.82 1.73
C TRP A 22 14.97 2.17 2.14
N ASP A 23 14.61 2.98 1.15
CA ASP A 23 14.10 4.34 1.34
C ASP A 23 12.61 4.48 0.97
N LEU A 24 12.19 3.74 -0.05
CA LEU A 24 10.82 3.74 -0.57
C LEU A 24 10.36 2.32 -0.88
N MET A 25 9.29 1.87 -0.23
CA MET A 25 8.60 0.64 -0.58
C MET A 25 7.40 0.93 -1.49
N LEU A 26 7.29 0.19 -2.59
CA LEU A 26 6.11 0.20 -3.45
C LEU A 26 5.35 -1.11 -3.27
N SER A 27 4.08 -0.98 -2.88
CA SER A 27 3.22 -2.11 -2.56
C SER A 27 1.83 -2.00 -3.16
N GLY A 28 1.14 -3.14 -3.16
CA GLY A 28 -0.26 -3.28 -3.53
C GLY A 28 -0.95 -4.18 -2.54
N HIS A 29 -1.42 -5.35 -3.00
CA HIS A 29 -2.05 -6.41 -2.21
C HIS A 29 -3.43 -6.09 -1.63
N THR A 30 -3.61 -4.90 -1.08
CA THR A 30 -4.82 -4.56 -0.32
C THR A 30 -6.04 -4.31 -1.21
N HIS A 31 -5.83 -4.01 -2.50
CA HIS A 31 -6.83 -3.50 -3.44
C HIS A 31 -7.61 -2.27 -2.94
N GLY A 32 -7.09 -1.56 -1.93
CA GLY A 32 -7.81 -0.50 -1.20
C GLY A 32 -8.87 -0.98 -0.23
N GLY A 33 -8.90 -2.29 0.05
CA GLY A 33 -9.94 -3.00 0.80
C GLY A 33 -11.13 -3.47 -0.04
N GLN A 34 -11.28 -2.97 -1.27
CA GLN A 34 -12.38 -3.22 -2.23
C GLN A 34 -13.77 -2.77 -1.77
N PHE A 35 -14.08 -2.89 -0.49
CA PHE A 35 -15.30 -2.44 0.15
C PHE A 35 -14.95 -1.38 1.19
N ARG A 36 -15.21 -0.10 0.84
CA ARG A 36 -14.95 1.02 1.74
C ARG A 36 -16.24 1.53 2.35
N LEU A 37 -16.30 1.46 3.68
CA LEU A 37 -17.41 1.98 4.46
C LEU A 37 -17.24 3.49 4.66
N PRO A 38 -18.33 4.27 4.56
CA PRO A 38 -18.33 5.66 5.02
C PRO A 38 -17.78 5.74 6.44
N PHE A 39 -16.89 6.70 6.71
CA PHE A 39 -16.24 6.97 8.01
C PHE A 39 -15.29 5.89 8.55
N LEU A 40 -15.50 4.60 8.26
CA LEU A 40 -14.68 3.49 8.74
C LEU A 40 -13.55 3.07 7.79
N GLY A 41 -13.55 3.56 6.55
CA GLY A 41 -12.50 3.27 5.57
C GLY A 41 -12.54 1.81 5.10
N ALA A 42 -11.41 1.11 5.16
CA ALA A 42 -11.22 -0.24 4.62
C ALA A 42 -11.04 -1.31 5.72
N PRO A 43 -12.10 -1.66 6.48
CA PRO A 43 -11.99 -2.56 7.62
C PRO A 43 -11.72 -4.02 7.23
N PHE A 44 -11.84 -4.38 5.95
CA PHE A 44 -11.59 -5.73 5.45
C PHE A 44 -10.34 -5.80 4.55
N ALA A 45 -9.50 -4.76 4.57
CA ALA A 45 -8.24 -4.82 3.84
C ALA A 45 -7.40 -6.00 4.34
N PRO A 46 -6.85 -6.84 3.43
CA PRO A 46 -6.06 -8.03 3.78
C PRO A 46 -4.64 -7.62 4.22
N VAL A 47 -4.55 -6.84 5.28
CA VAL A 47 -3.30 -6.31 5.84
C VAL A 47 -3.46 -6.23 7.35
N ARG A 48 -2.39 -6.53 8.10
CA ARG A 48 -2.39 -6.42 9.57
C ARG A 48 -2.49 -4.96 9.98
N ASP A 49 -1.70 -4.13 9.34
CA ASP A 49 -1.66 -2.70 9.61
C ASP A 49 -2.49 -1.91 8.58
N ARG A 50 -3.71 -1.56 8.96
CA ARG A 50 -4.71 -0.94 8.08
C ARG A 50 -4.36 0.47 7.64
N GLN A 51 -3.38 1.14 8.27
CA GLN A 51 -2.88 2.42 7.78
C GLN A 51 -2.33 2.28 6.35
N PHE A 52 -1.71 1.13 6.05
CA PHE A 52 -1.17 0.79 4.73
C PHE A 52 -2.21 0.14 3.80
N SER A 53 -3.49 0.54 3.93
CA SER A 53 -4.54 0.07 3.02
C SER A 53 -4.50 0.75 1.64
N GLU A 54 -4.00 1.98 1.55
CA GLU A 54 -3.75 2.73 0.31
C GLU A 54 -2.91 3.98 0.60
N GLY A 55 -2.31 4.58 -0.43
CA GLY A 55 -1.67 5.90 -0.35
C GLY A 55 -0.21 5.86 0.08
N LEU A 56 0.35 7.05 0.32
CA LEU A 56 1.74 7.26 0.72
C LEU A 56 1.83 7.52 2.22
N HIS A 57 2.71 6.78 2.90
CA HIS A 57 2.85 6.77 4.35
C HIS A 57 4.31 6.84 4.77
N ARG A 58 4.54 7.41 5.96
CA ARG A 58 5.84 7.33 6.64
C ARG A 58 5.88 6.15 7.58
N TRP A 59 7.00 5.43 7.57
CA TRP A 59 7.27 4.33 8.48
C TRP A 59 8.75 4.33 8.84
N GLU A 60 9.09 4.58 10.10
CA GLU A 60 10.47 4.52 10.63
C GLU A 60 11.50 5.30 9.79
N GLY A 61 11.14 6.53 9.37
CA GLY A 61 12.02 7.38 8.56
C GLY A 61 12.04 7.04 7.06
N ARG A 62 11.33 6.00 6.63
CA ARG A 62 11.21 5.54 5.24
C ARG A 62 9.82 5.85 4.67
N TRP A 63 9.65 5.71 3.36
CA TRP A 63 8.37 5.89 2.66
C TRP A 63 7.77 4.55 2.25
N ILE A 64 6.46 4.40 2.36
CA ILE A 64 5.70 3.25 1.84
C ILE A 64 4.53 3.78 1.03
N HIS A 65 4.48 3.45 -0.26
CA HIS A 65 3.36 3.75 -1.13
C HIS A 65 2.57 2.47 -1.45
N VAL A 66 1.28 2.47 -1.13
CA VAL A 66 0.37 1.36 -1.40
C VAL A 66 -0.66 1.78 -2.45
N THR A 67 -0.61 1.19 -3.63
CA THR A 67 -1.64 1.41 -4.65
C THR A 67 -2.86 0.52 -4.41
N ARG A 68 -4.07 1.05 -4.66
CA ARG A 68 -5.27 0.22 -4.77
C ARG A 68 -5.27 -0.70 -5.99
N GLY A 69 -4.40 -0.41 -6.96
CA GLY A 69 -4.29 -1.11 -8.24
C GLY A 69 -5.56 -1.02 -9.10
N VAL A 70 -5.50 -1.65 -10.27
CA VAL A 70 -6.63 -1.76 -11.20
C VAL A 70 -7.38 -3.09 -11.08
N GLY A 71 -6.68 -4.16 -10.67
CA GLY A 71 -7.25 -5.49 -10.49
C GLY A 71 -8.20 -5.55 -9.29
N ASN A 72 -9.06 -6.56 -9.24
CA ASN A 72 -10.03 -6.78 -8.18
C ASN A 72 -10.22 -8.29 -7.96
N VAL A 73 -10.88 -8.63 -6.86
CA VAL A 73 -11.29 -9.98 -6.50
C VAL A 73 -12.78 -10.09 -6.83
N HIS A 74 -13.14 -11.02 -7.71
CA HIS A 74 -14.52 -11.32 -8.13
C HIS A 74 -15.31 -10.17 -8.80
N GLY A 75 -14.67 -9.12 -9.30
CA GLY A 75 -15.32 -8.02 -10.01
C GLY A 75 -15.87 -6.90 -9.11
N ILE A 76 -15.71 -6.99 -7.78
CA ILE A 76 -16.45 -6.14 -6.84
C ILE A 76 -15.57 -5.03 -6.27
N ARG A 77 -16.03 -3.78 -6.43
CA ARG A 77 -15.47 -2.60 -5.78
C ARG A 77 -16.61 -1.67 -5.36
N ILE A 78 -16.75 -1.39 -4.06
CA ILE A 78 -17.77 -0.49 -3.50
C ILE A 78 -17.05 0.65 -2.77
N ASN A 79 -17.31 1.89 -3.19
CA ASN A 79 -16.61 3.09 -2.73
C ASN A 79 -15.07 3.03 -2.82
N CYS A 80 -14.53 2.16 -3.69
CA CYS A 80 -13.10 1.91 -3.81
C CYS A 80 -12.67 1.90 -5.29
N ARG A 81 -12.55 3.09 -5.89
CA ARG A 81 -12.19 3.24 -7.32
C ARG A 81 -10.82 2.61 -7.63
N PRO A 82 -10.65 1.96 -8.81
CA PRO A 82 -9.35 1.57 -9.33
C PRO A 82 -8.34 2.74 -9.34
N GLN A 83 -7.05 2.43 -9.21
CA GLN A 83 -5.99 3.44 -9.15
C GLN A 83 -4.77 3.04 -9.97
N LEU A 84 -4.24 4.02 -10.71
CA LEU A 84 -2.88 4.04 -11.23
C LEU A 84 -2.13 5.16 -10.52
N SER A 85 -0.90 4.91 -10.11
CA SER A 85 -0.07 5.88 -9.39
C SER A 85 1.05 6.38 -10.30
N LEU A 86 1.16 7.70 -10.42
CA LEU A 86 2.32 8.36 -10.99
C LEU A 86 3.15 8.90 -9.83
N LEU A 87 4.39 8.43 -9.69
CA LEU A 87 5.29 8.84 -8.63
C LEU A 87 6.46 9.62 -9.24
N THR A 88 6.71 10.81 -8.72
CA THR A 88 7.89 11.61 -9.03
C THR A 88 8.85 11.48 -7.86
N LEU A 89 10.08 11.07 -8.15
CA LEU A 89 11.15 10.94 -7.17
C LEU A 89 12.08 12.14 -7.31
N CYS A 90 12.45 12.74 -6.18
CA CYS A 90 13.33 13.91 -6.11
C CYS A 90 14.68 13.51 -5.50
#